data_AF-A0A3N5HZW5-F1
#
_entry.id   AF-A0A3N5HZW5-F1
#
_cell.length_a   1.000
_cell.length_b   1.000
_cell.length_c   1.000
_cell.angle_alpha   90.00
_cell.angle_beta   90.00
_cell.angle_gamma   90.00
#
_symmetry.space_group_name_H-M   'P 1'
#
loop_
_entity.id
_entity.type
_entity.pdbx_description
1 polymer ?
#
loop_
_entity_poly.entity_id
_entity_poly.type
_entity_poly.pdbx_seq_one_letter_code
_entity_poly.pdbx_strand_id
1 'polypeptide(L)'
;MIRHPLPLARLDGLLTSDRGLTADEVDERRRRYGVNDVVETPPGRWWDLARDTVADPMIWFLAGVSALYAVVGEATEALILGAAIVPLAAMDAFLHRRTQASTAGLTSRLAERASVVRDGTTRDVAAIEVVPGDLAVVAPGQAFPADGVIVGGLDLQADESSLTGEAYPVLKRPLPGLPAGGREPLVDASHWGFAGTRVLTGRAVVRVALTGADTVYGEIVRSAVHGSHARTPLQRAIQRLVSVLLVGASVTCVLLAIVRLLQGHGWLDALLSAVTLAAAAIPEEFPVVFTFFLGVGVYRLARRQALVRRAVAVENIGRVTTICSDKTGTITEGRLRLMHLVVEPASEADLLSLAVLASRPDSGDPMDEAVLHEAAARIGPASHDALATFPFTEARRRETAIVRDSTGRVAAVTKGAAETVLAMTDVPAAEREGWHGRVSRLAADGHKVIACAWRPLDEPTALGDEPEHGYRMAGLLAFEDPVREGVALAIHACRRAGIHAIMV
;
A
#
# COMPACT_ATOMS: atom_id res chain seq x y z
N MET A 1 22.66 0.65 -2.57
CA MET A 1 22.14 -0.63 -3.11
C MET A 1 21.56 -1.40 -1.94
N ILE A 2 20.24 -1.55 -1.90
CA ILE A 2 19.52 -2.26 -0.84
C ILE A 2 19.75 -3.76 -1.05
N ARG A 3 20.14 -4.48 0.00
CA ARG A 3 20.39 -5.92 -0.05
C ARG A 3 19.46 -6.64 0.92
N HIS A 4 18.88 -7.75 0.47
CA HIS A 4 17.98 -8.58 1.26
C HIS A 4 18.62 -9.93 1.55
N PRO A 5 18.42 -10.50 2.76
CA PRO A 5 18.92 -11.82 3.09
C PRO A 5 18.16 -12.88 2.29
N LEU A 6 18.91 -13.80 1.67
CA LEU A 6 18.36 -14.94 0.94
C LEU A 6 18.40 -16.20 1.82
N PRO A 7 17.28 -16.72 2.34
CA PRO A 7 17.30 -17.91 3.20
C PRO A 7 17.52 -19.18 2.38
N LEU A 8 18.78 -19.60 2.25
CA LEU A 8 19.16 -20.76 1.44
C LEU A 8 18.51 -22.06 1.92
N ALA A 9 18.23 -22.17 3.23
CA ALA A 9 17.55 -23.31 3.82
C ALA A 9 16.07 -23.46 3.37
N ARG A 10 15.47 -22.45 2.74
CA ARG A 10 14.15 -22.55 2.10
C ARG A 10 14.24 -22.99 0.63
N LEU A 11 15.44 -22.96 0.07
CA LEU A 11 15.72 -23.17 -1.35
C LEU A 11 16.55 -24.43 -1.64
N ASP A 12 16.83 -25.28 -0.63
CA ASP A 12 17.58 -26.55 -0.66
C ASP A 12 17.91 -27.13 -2.05
N GLY A 13 18.92 -26.58 -2.74
CA GLY A 13 19.38 -27.07 -4.05
C GLY A 13 18.43 -26.81 -5.24
N LEU A 14 17.33 -26.10 -5.05
CA LEU A 14 16.30 -25.85 -6.06
C LEU A 14 16.56 -24.63 -6.94
N LEU A 15 17.52 -23.77 -6.59
CA LEU A 15 17.82 -22.55 -7.36
C LEU A 15 18.04 -22.82 -8.86
N THR A 16 18.66 -23.95 -9.19
CA THR A 16 18.99 -24.35 -10.57
C THR A 16 18.03 -25.40 -11.15
N SER A 17 16.96 -25.78 -10.44
CA SER A 17 16.05 -26.85 -10.88
C SER A 17 14.97 -26.34 -11.83
N ASP A 18 15.10 -26.61 -13.13
CA ASP A 18 14.12 -26.20 -14.13
C ASP A 18 12.79 -26.97 -14.06
N ARG A 19 12.77 -28.11 -13.36
CA ARG A 19 11.57 -28.96 -13.21
C ARG A 19 10.59 -28.46 -12.14
N GLY A 20 10.99 -27.49 -11.32
CA GLY A 20 10.15 -27.02 -10.22
C GLY A 20 9.99 -28.06 -9.11
N LEU A 21 8.92 -27.92 -8.31
CA LEU A 21 8.62 -28.82 -7.18
C LEU A 21 7.69 -29.97 -7.61
N THR A 22 7.81 -31.10 -6.91
CA THR A 22 6.84 -32.20 -6.96
C THR A 22 5.63 -31.94 -6.06
N ALA A 23 4.52 -32.66 -6.26
CA ALA A 23 3.33 -32.52 -5.41
C ALA A 23 3.62 -32.81 -3.92
N ASP A 24 4.39 -33.87 -3.62
CA ASP A 24 4.74 -34.24 -2.25
C ASP A 24 5.60 -33.16 -1.56
N GLU A 25 6.54 -32.58 -2.32
CA GLU A 25 7.38 -31.48 -1.88
C GLU A 25 6.60 -30.19 -1.60
N VAL A 26 5.55 -29.92 -2.37
CA VAL A 26 4.65 -28.79 -2.14
C VAL A 26 3.89 -28.99 -0.84
N ASP A 27 3.35 -30.19 -0.59
CA ASP A 27 2.60 -30.49 0.63
C ASP A 27 3.48 -30.46 1.89
N GLU A 28 4.72 -30.98 1.81
CA GLU A 28 5.68 -30.87 2.90
C GLU A 28 6.00 -29.40 3.22
N ARG A 29 6.28 -28.59 2.20
CA ARG A 29 6.62 -27.18 2.39
C ARG A 29 5.42 -26.36 2.85
N ARG A 30 4.21 -26.66 2.37
CA ARG A 30 2.96 -26.05 2.86
C ARG A 30 2.74 -26.34 4.35
N ARG A 31 3.02 -27.56 4.81
CA ARG A 31 2.97 -27.91 6.24
C ARG A 31 4.04 -27.18 7.06
N ARG A 32 5.22 -26.94 6.49
CA ARG A 32 6.36 -26.32 7.18
C ARG A 32 6.30 -24.79 7.24
N TYR A 33 5.88 -24.14 6.15
CA TYR A 33 5.94 -22.69 5.97
C TYR A 33 4.56 -22.03 5.96
N GLY A 34 3.48 -22.81 5.93
CA GLY A 34 2.11 -22.30 5.85
C GLY A 34 1.69 -21.89 4.44
N VAL A 35 0.60 -21.14 4.37
CA VAL A 35 0.04 -20.61 3.12
C VAL A 35 0.64 -19.24 2.79
N ASN A 36 0.61 -18.86 1.51
CA ASN A 36 1.03 -17.53 1.06
C ASN A 36 -0.09 -16.51 1.29
N ASP A 37 -0.40 -16.25 2.56
CA ASP A 37 -1.34 -15.23 2.99
C ASP A 37 -0.62 -14.14 3.81
N VAL A 38 -0.83 -12.89 3.43
CA VAL A 38 -0.19 -11.72 4.04
C VAL A 38 -1.01 -11.19 5.21
N VAL A 39 -2.33 -11.38 5.19
CA VAL A 39 -3.22 -10.93 6.26
C VAL A 39 -3.91 -12.15 6.84
N GLU A 40 -3.35 -12.70 7.91
CA GLU A 40 -4.07 -13.64 8.77
C GLU A 40 -5.29 -12.92 9.35
N THR A 41 -6.40 -12.94 8.61
CA THR A 41 -7.69 -12.52 9.11
C THR A 41 -8.34 -13.80 9.60
N PRO A 42 -8.31 -14.13 10.91
CA PRO A 42 -9.11 -15.23 11.39
C PRO A 42 -10.56 -14.92 10.99
N PRO A 43 -11.25 -15.84 10.29
CA PRO A 43 -12.62 -15.59 9.89
C PRO A 43 -13.42 -15.35 11.16
N GLY A 44 -13.95 -14.13 11.31
CA GLY A 44 -14.75 -13.73 12.47
C GLY A 44 -15.92 -14.69 12.60
N ARG A 45 -15.82 -15.65 13.52
CA ARG A 45 -16.89 -16.59 13.76
C ARG A 45 -17.91 -15.85 14.61
N TRP A 46 -19.19 -16.07 14.34
CA TRP A 46 -20.27 -15.61 15.20
C TRP A 46 -20.11 -16.07 16.66
N TRP A 47 -19.30 -17.12 16.90
CA TRP A 47 -18.84 -17.58 18.20
C TRP A 47 -17.92 -16.59 18.94
N ASP A 48 -17.12 -15.80 18.23
CA ASP A 48 -16.25 -14.79 18.83
C ASP A 48 -17.09 -13.61 19.32
N LEU A 49 -18.13 -13.22 18.58
CA LEU A 49 -19.14 -12.25 19.01
C LEU A 49 -19.87 -12.72 20.28
N ALA A 50 -20.28 -13.99 20.33
CA ALA A 50 -20.93 -14.55 21.51
C ALA A 50 -19.97 -14.61 22.72
N ARG A 51 -18.69 -14.94 22.50
CA ARG A 51 -17.68 -14.97 23.56
C ARG A 51 -17.42 -13.57 24.11
N ASP A 52 -17.34 -12.57 23.25
CA ASP A 52 -17.03 -11.19 23.65
C ASP A 52 -18.19 -10.55 24.40
N THR A 53 -19.45 -10.76 23.98
CA THR A 53 -20.63 -10.28 24.73
C THR A 53 -20.75 -11.00 26.07
N VAL A 54 -20.44 -12.30 26.16
CA VAL A 54 -20.44 -13.04 27.45
C VAL A 54 -19.28 -12.61 28.37
N ALA A 55 -18.22 -12.01 27.83
CA ALA A 55 -17.11 -11.51 28.61
C ALA A 55 -17.42 -10.19 29.34
N ASP A 56 -18.55 -9.52 29.03
CA ASP A 56 -18.95 -8.29 29.71
C ASP A 56 -19.31 -8.58 31.19
N PRO A 57 -18.54 -8.07 32.17
CA PRO A 57 -18.78 -8.30 33.60
C PRO A 57 -20.15 -7.80 34.08
N MET A 58 -20.73 -6.83 33.37
CA MET A 58 -21.99 -6.17 33.71
C MET A 58 -23.20 -7.09 33.51
N ILE A 59 -23.18 -7.89 32.43
CA ILE A 59 -24.22 -8.90 32.17
C ILE A 59 -24.25 -9.93 33.31
N TRP A 60 -23.08 -10.34 33.79
CA TRP A 60 -22.98 -11.27 34.92
C TRP A 60 -23.41 -10.65 36.25
N PHE A 61 -23.09 -9.37 36.48
CA PHE A 61 -23.57 -8.65 37.66
C PHE A 61 -25.10 -8.56 37.68
N LEU A 62 -25.72 -8.09 36.58
CA LEU A 62 -27.16 -7.95 36.49
C LEU A 62 -27.89 -9.29 36.58
N ALA A 63 -27.34 -10.34 35.94
CA ALA A 63 -27.85 -11.70 36.07
C ALA A 63 -27.78 -12.22 37.51
N GLY A 64 -26.68 -11.95 38.22
CA GLY A 64 -26.52 -12.33 39.62
C GLY A 64 -27.49 -11.61 40.56
N VAL A 65 -27.70 -10.31 40.36
CA VAL A 65 -28.64 -9.50 41.13
C VAL A 65 -30.09 -9.90 40.84
N SER A 66 -30.45 -10.09 39.57
CA SER A 66 -31.76 -10.59 39.16
C SER A 66 -32.07 -11.95 39.80
N ALA A 67 -31.09 -12.87 39.81
CA ALA A 67 -31.24 -14.17 40.48
C ALA A 67 -31.42 -14.02 42.00
N LEU A 68 -30.70 -13.10 42.65
CA LEU A 68 -30.85 -12.84 44.08
C LEU A 68 -32.27 -12.37 44.42
N TYR A 69 -32.82 -11.41 43.68
CA TYR A 69 -34.20 -10.94 43.87
C TYR A 69 -35.24 -12.04 43.59
N ALA A 70 -34.99 -12.90 42.60
CA ALA A 70 -35.86 -14.04 42.31
C ALA A 70 -35.90 -15.03 43.48
N VAL A 71 -34.75 -15.31 44.11
CA VAL A 71 -34.66 -16.20 45.29
C VAL A 71 -35.35 -15.59 46.51
N VAL A 72 -35.30 -14.26 46.68
CA VAL A 72 -35.99 -13.55 47.77
C VAL A 72 -37.51 -13.50 47.58
N GLY A 73 -38.00 -13.78 46.36
CA GLY A 73 -39.42 -13.74 46.02
C GLY A 73 -39.90 -12.40 45.47
N GLU A 74 -38.99 -11.46 45.20
CA GLU A 74 -39.28 -10.17 44.58
C GLU A 74 -39.26 -10.29 43.06
N ALA A 75 -40.30 -10.94 42.51
CA ALA A 75 -40.40 -11.25 41.08
C ALA A 75 -40.36 -10.00 40.19
N THR A 76 -40.89 -8.86 40.66
CA THR A 76 -40.90 -7.59 39.92
C THR A 76 -39.49 -7.05 39.71
N GLU A 77 -38.68 -6.96 40.76
CA GLU A 77 -37.30 -6.47 40.67
C GLU A 77 -36.44 -7.42 39.83
N ALA A 78 -36.58 -8.73 40.05
CA ALA A 78 -35.89 -9.75 39.25
C ALA A 78 -36.21 -9.64 37.75
N LEU A 79 -37.47 -9.40 37.39
CA LEU A 79 -37.92 -9.25 36.01
C LEU A 79 -37.39 -7.96 35.37
N ILE A 80 -37.42 -6.84 36.10
CA ILE A 80 -36.91 -5.54 35.60
C ILE A 80 -35.42 -5.64 35.29
N LEU A 81 -34.62 -6.14 36.24
CA LEU A 81 -33.18 -6.34 36.08
C LEU A 81 -32.85 -7.34 34.96
N GLY A 82 -33.59 -8.45 34.88
CA GLY A 82 -33.42 -9.46 33.83
C GLY A 82 -33.75 -8.93 32.44
N ALA A 83 -34.82 -8.13 32.31
CA ALA A 83 -35.21 -7.53 31.04
C ALA A 83 -34.20 -6.48 30.54
N ALA A 84 -33.52 -5.77 31.45
CA ALA A 84 -32.50 -4.78 31.11
C ALA A 84 -31.27 -5.39 30.39
N ILE A 85 -30.97 -6.67 30.60
CA ILE A 85 -29.86 -7.38 29.93
C ILE A 85 -30.03 -7.40 28.40
N VAL A 86 -31.27 -7.52 27.92
CA VAL A 86 -31.57 -7.67 26.48
C VAL A 86 -31.13 -6.46 25.63
N PRO A 87 -31.55 -5.21 25.93
CA PRO A 87 -31.10 -4.04 25.18
C PRO A 87 -29.60 -3.78 25.34
N LEU A 88 -29.01 -4.06 26.50
CA LEU A 88 -27.57 -3.94 26.75
C LEU A 88 -26.76 -4.89 25.86
N ALA A 89 -27.09 -6.18 25.85
CA ALA A 89 -26.45 -7.17 25.00
C ALA A 89 -26.68 -6.91 23.49
N ALA A 90 -27.87 -6.44 23.11
CA ALA A 90 -28.18 -6.07 21.73
C ALA A 90 -27.34 -4.88 21.25
N MET A 91 -27.15 -3.86 22.10
CA MET A 91 -26.32 -2.71 21.81
C MET A 91 -24.85 -3.11 21.65
N ASP A 92 -24.31 -3.93 22.56
CA ASP A 92 -22.93 -4.42 22.49
C ASP A 92 -22.68 -5.22 21.20
N ALA A 93 -23.57 -6.17 20.88
CA ALA A 93 -23.50 -6.94 19.64
C ALA A 93 -23.60 -6.07 18.38
N PHE A 94 -24.42 -5.02 18.41
CA PHE A 94 -24.56 -4.06 17.31
C PHE A 94 -23.27 -3.23 17.11
N LEU A 95 -22.68 -2.74 18.20
CA LEU A 95 -21.42 -1.97 18.17
C LEU A 95 -20.25 -2.82 17.66
N HIS A 96 -20.17 -4.08 18.08
CA HIS A 96 -19.13 -5.02 17.66
C HIS A 96 -19.20 -5.35 16.17
N ARG A 97 -20.39 -5.63 15.63
CA ARG A 97 -20.58 -5.91 14.19
C ARG A 97 -20.16 -4.75 13.31
N ARG A 98 -20.43 -3.52 13.74
CA ARG A 98 -20.07 -2.31 12.96
C ARG A 98 -18.57 -2.04 12.94
N THR A 99 -17.83 -2.45 13.98
CA THR A 99 -16.38 -2.23 14.08
C THR A 99 -15.56 -3.21 13.24
N GLN A 100 -16.03 -4.45 13.03
CA GLN A 100 -15.31 -5.45 12.22
C GLN A 100 -15.40 -5.25 10.70
N ALA A 101 -16.36 -4.48 10.19
CA ALA A 101 -16.53 -4.27 8.74
C ALA A 101 -15.40 -3.44 8.07
N SER A 102 -14.45 -2.90 8.85
CA SER A 102 -13.44 -1.94 8.34
C SER A 102 -12.08 -2.57 7.97
N THR A 103 -11.87 -3.88 8.20
CA THR A 103 -10.58 -4.57 8.01
C THR A 103 -10.44 -5.34 6.70
N ALA A 104 -11.51 -5.51 5.91
CA ALA A 104 -11.51 -6.37 4.71
C ALA A 104 -10.89 -5.73 3.44
N GLY A 105 -10.47 -4.46 3.49
CA GLY A 105 -10.12 -3.68 2.29
C GLY A 105 -8.64 -3.60 1.90
N LEU A 106 -7.76 -4.45 2.44
CA LEU A 106 -6.30 -4.36 2.21
C LEU A 106 -5.73 -5.37 1.19
N THR A 107 -6.56 -6.29 0.66
CA THR A 107 -6.09 -7.45 -0.12
C THR A 107 -5.95 -7.19 -1.63
N SER A 108 -6.32 -6.01 -2.14
CA SER A 108 -6.52 -5.79 -3.58
C SER A 108 -5.25 -5.61 -4.42
N ARG A 109 -4.05 -5.75 -3.85
CA ARG A 109 -2.76 -5.53 -4.55
C ARG A 109 -1.88 -6.78 -4.68
N LEU A 110 -2.32 -7.92 -4.15
CA LEU A 110 -1.62 -9.19 -4.27
C LEU A 110 -2.08 -9.93 -5.53
N ALA A 111 -1.21 -10.75 -6.10
CA ALA A 111 -1.62 -11.65 -7.19
C ALA A 111 -2.72 -12.58 -6.69
N GLU A 112 -3.81 -12.75 -7.45
CA GLU A 112 -4.86 -13.73 -7.12
C GLU A 112 -4.46 -15.13 -7.58
N ARG A 113 -3.75 -15.21 -8.71
CA ARG A 113 -3.30 -16.44 -9.36
C ARG A 113 -1.83 -16.34 -9.74
N ALA A 114 -1.17 -17.49 -9.81
CA ALA A 114 0.25 -17.60 -10.11
C ALA A 114 0.50 -18.77 -11.07
N SER A 115 1.25 -18.51 -12.14
CA SER A 115 1.77 -19.57 -13.00
C SER A 115 3.07 -20.12 -12.41
N VAL A 116 3.07 -21.38 -11.98
CA VAL A 116 4.22 -22.06 -11.37
C VAL A 116 4.59 -23.31 -12.15
N VAL A 117 5.88 -23.65 -12.22
CA VAL A 117 6.35 -24.92 -12.77
C VAL A 117 6.37 -25.95 -11.65
N ARG A 118 5.61 -27.03 -11.82
CA ARG A 118 5.56 -28.20 -10.93
C ARG A 118 5.60 -29.47 -11.78
N ASP A 119 6.41 -30.44 -11.40
CA ASP A 119 6.70 -31.66 -12.17
C ASP A 119 7.11 -31.39 -13.64
N GLY A 120 7.82 -30.29 -13.90
CA GLY A 120 8.23 -29.86 -15.25
C GLY A 120 7.10 -29.28 -16.11
N THR A 121 5.90 -29.11 -15.56
CA THR A 121 4.73 -28.55 -16.25
C THR A 121 4.32 -27.21 -15.64
N THR A 122 4.03 -26.21 -16.47
CA THR A 122 3.47 -24.94 -15.99
C THR A 122 2.01 -25.16 -15.60
N ARG A 123 1.67 -24.83 -14.36
CA ARG A 123 0.31 -24.90 -13.80
C ARG A 123 -0.08 -23.54 -13.25
N ASP A 124 -1.34 -23.17 -13.44
CA ASP A 124 -1.90 -21.95 -12.89
C ASP A 124 -2.63 -22.27 -11.58
N VAL A 125 -2.09 -21.77 -10.46
CA VAL A 125 -2.56 -22.05 -9.10
C VAL A 125 -3.03 -20.78 -8.41
N ALA A 126 -3.84 -20.90 -7.36
CA ALA A 126 -4.15 -19.74 -6.53
C ALA A 126 -2.87 -19.23 -5.85
N ALA A 127 -2.68 -17.90 -5.76
CA ALA A 127 -1.44 -17.35 -5.20
C ALA A 127 -1.22 -17.77 -3.74
N ILE A 128 -2.30 -18.00 -2.99
CA ILE A 128 -2.27 -18.51 -1.59
C ILE A 128 -1.63 -19.91 -1.48
N GLU A 129 -1.60 -20.68 -2.57
CA GLU A 129 -1.06 -22.03 -2.63
C GLU A 129 0.43 -22.09 -2.99
N VAL A 130 1.04 -20.95 -3.30
CA VAL A 130 2.47 -20.82 -3.60
C VAL A 130 3.27 -21.08 -2.33
N VAL A 131 4.34 -21.86 -2.43
CA VAL A 131 5.22 -22.20 -1.30
C VAL A 131 6.67 -21.80 -1.61
N PRO A 132 7.53 -21.62 -0.59
CA PRO A 132 8.96 -21.45 -0.82
C PRO A 132 9.52 -22.60 -1.67
N GLY A 133 10.38 -22.30 -2.64
CA GLY A 133 10.92 -23.25 -3.59
C GLY A 133 10.14 -23.37 -4.92
N ASP A 134 8.90 -22.87 -5.01
CA ASP A 134 8.16 -22.85 -6.29
C ASP A 134 8.92 -22.05 -7.35
N LEU A 135 8.86 -22.51 -8.60
CA LEU A 135 9.38 -21.78 -9.76
C LEU A 135 8.23 -21.03 -10.43
N ALA A 136 8.06 -19.76 -10.07
CA ALA A 136 7.03 -18.90 -10.63
C ALA A 136 7.49 -18.29 -11.97
N VAL A 137 6.57 -18.22 -12.93
CA VAL A 137 6.79 -17.58 -14.22
C VAL A 137 5.84 -16.40 -14.35
N VAL A 138 6.38 -15.20 -14.41
CA VAL A 138 5.63 -13.94 -14.34
C VAL A 138 5.76 -13.20 -15.66
N ALA A 139 4.63 -12.96 -16.32
CA ALA A 139 4.56 -12.25 -17.60
C ALA A 139 4.45 -10.73 -17.39
N PRO A 140 4.73 -9.91 -18.43
CA PRO A 140 4.45 -8.47 -18.40
C PRO A 140 3.02 -8.17 -17.94
N GLY A 141 2.87 -7.16 -17.09
CA GLY A 141 1.60 -6.75 -16.48
C GLY A 141 1.17 -7.56 -15.26
N GLN A 142 1.80 -8.70 -14.95
CA GLN A 142 1.46 -9.53 -13.79
C GLN A 142 2.27 -9.15 -12.55
N ALA A 143 1.63 -9.29 -11.38
CA ALA A 143 2.28 -9.12 -10.09
C ALA A 143 3.12 -10.35 -9.71
N PHE A 144 4.23 -10.14 -9.00
CA PHE A 144 4.94 -11.26 -8.39
C PHE A 144 4.07 -11.87 -7.28
N PRO A 145 3.90 -13.21 -7.24
CA PRO A 145 3.00 -13.85 -6.30
C PRO A 145 3.54 -13.91 -4.87
N ALA A 146 4.86 -13.84 -4.72
CA ALA A 146 5.59 -13.95 -3.46
C ALA A 146 7.01 -13.39 -3.67
N ASP A 147 7.78 -13.19 -2.59
CA ASP A 147 9.16 -12.75 -2.72
C ASP A 147 10.06 -13.90 -3.18
N GLY A 148 10.84 -13.66 -4.21
CA GLY A 148 11.74 -14.66 -4.75
C GLY A 148 12.89 -14.09 -5.54
N VAL A 149 13.88 -14.94 -5.80
CA VAL A 149 15.06 -14.59 -6.59
C VAL A 149 14.79 -14.86 -8.06
N ILE A 150 15.13 -13.90 -8.90
CA ILE A 150 15.03 -14.01 -10.34
C ILE A 150 16.15 -14.94 -10.81
N VAL A 151 15.78 -16.05 -11.44
CA VAL A 151 16.73 -17.05 -11.96
C VAL A 151 16.79 -17.05 -13.49
N GLY A 152 15.84 -16.39 -14.15
CA GLY A 152 15.84 -16.26 -15.60
C GLY A 152 14.98 -15.11 -16.12
N GLY A 153 15.27 -14.67 -17.34
CA GLY A 153 14.59 -13.59 -18.04
C GLY A 153 15.57 -12.58 -18.63
N LEU A 154 15.10 -11.83 -19.64
CA LEU A 154 15.85 -10.80 -20.35
C LEU A 154 15.07 -9.49 -20.31
N ASP A 155 15.79 -8.37 -20.27
CA ASP A 155 15.25 -7.00 -20.28
C ASP A 155 14.11 -6.77 -19.26
N LEU A 156 14.28 -7.34 -18.06
CA LEU A 156 13.28 -7.31 -17.01
C LEU A 156 13.23 -5.94 -16.33
N GLN A 157 12.04 -5.37 -16.27
CA GLN A 157 11.75 -4.18 -15.46
C GLN A 157 10.54 -4.45 -14.57
N ALA A 158 10.56 -3.89 -13.36
CA ALA A 158 9.46 -4.02 -12.41
C ALA A 158 9.04 -2.66 -11.84
N ASP A 159 7.73 -2.50 -11.65
CA ASP A 159 7.10 -1.40 -10.91
C ASP A 159 7.08 -1.75 -9.42
N GLU A 160 7.96 -1.09 -8.66
CA GLU A 160 8.13 -1.28 -7.21
C GLU A 160 7.49 -0.17 -6.38
N SER A 161 6.63 0.65 -6.98
CA SER A 161 5.97 1.80 -6.33
C SER A 161 5.20 1.41 -5.06
N SER A 162 4.70 0.17 -4.98
CA SER A 162 4.02 -0.34 -3.78
C SER A 162 4.95 -0.54 -2.57
N LEU A 163 6.26 -0.65 -2.79
CA LEU A 163 7.27 -0.80 -1.73
C LEU A 163 8.06 0.49 -1.49
N THR A 164 8.35 1.25 -2.56
CA THR A 164 9.25 2.41 -2.49
C THR A 164 8.52 3.76 -2.55
N GLY A 165 7.26 3.79 -3.00
CA GLY A 165 6.54 5.02 -3.30
C GLY A 165 6.95 5.72 -4.60
N GLU A 166 7.99 5.21 -5.28
CA GLU A 166 8.51 5.80 -6.52
C GLU A 166 7.96 5.04 -7.74
N ALA A 167 7.39 5.76 -8.70
CA ALA A 167 6.73 5.20 -9.89
C ALA A 167 7.69 4.78 -11.02
N TYR A 168 9.01 4.75 -10.76
CA TYR A 168 10.00 4.44 -11.80
C TYR A 168 10.19 2.93 -11.99
N PRO A 169 10.32 2.47 -13.24
CA PRO A 169 10.74 1.11 -13.54
C PRO A 169 12.10 0.81 -12.92
N VAL A 170 12.19 -0.31 -12.18
CA VAL A 170 13.43 -0.81 -11.60
C VAL A 170 13.97 -1.95 -12.45
N LEU A 171 15.23 -1.85 -12.88
CA LEU A 171 15.89 -2.91 -13.65
C LEU A 171 16.09 -4.17 -12.79
N LYS A 172 15.69 -5.30 -13.36
CA LYS A 172 15.82 -6.62 -12.75
C LYS A 172 16.76 -7.51 -13.53
N ARG A 173 17.53 -8.34 -12.83
CA ARG A 173 18.55 -9.21 -13.42
C ARG A 173 18.49 -10.60 -12.80
N PRO A 174 18.60 -11.67 -13.61
CA PRO A 174 18.82 -13.00 -13.06
C PRO A 174 20.04 -13.04 -12.15
N LEU A 175 19.93 -13.76 -11.05
CA LEU A 175 21.05 -13.97 -10.14
C LEU A 175 22.11 -14.84 -10.87
N PRO A 176 23.34 -14.35 -11.07
CA PRO A 176 24.35 -15.07 -11.86
C PRO A 176 24.88 -16.33 -11.15
N GLY A 177 24.65 -16.46 -9.85
CA GLY A 177 25.03 -17.61 -9.04
C GLY A 177 24.80 -17.36 -7.55
N LEU A 178 24.90 -18.42 -6.75
CA LEU A 178 24.82 -18.34 -5.29
C LEU A 178 25.96 -17.43 -4.75
N PRO A 179 25.66 -16.35 -4.01
CA PRO A 179 26.69 -15.54 -3.41
C PRO A 179 27.46 -16.36 -2.37
N ALA A 180 28.78 -16.15 -2.29
CA ALA A 180 29.60 -16.74 -1.25
C ALA A 180 29.26 -16.10 0.11
N GLY A 181 28.77 -16.91 1.06
CA GLY A 181 28.62 -16.48 2.45
C GLY A 181 27.44 -17.12 3.18
N GLY A 182 27.70 -17.68 4.37
CA GLY A 182 26.71 -17.98 5.41
C GLY A 182 25.49 -18.82 5.01
N ARG A 183 24.51 -18.93 5.91
CA ARG A 183 23.20 -19.55 5.63
C ARG A 183 22.22 -18.57 4.96
N GLU A 184 22.52 -17.28 5.03
CA GLU A 184 21.70 -16.17 4.52
C GLU A 184 22.57 -15.10 3.85
N PRO A 185 23.04 -15.33 2.61
CA PRO A 185 23.79 -14.32 1.88
C PRO A 185 22.91 -13.10 1.56
N LEU A 186 23.51 -11.92 1.57
CA LEU A 186 22.86 -10.66 1.19
C LEU A 186 22.89 -10.50 -0.33
N VAL A 187 21.71 -10.49 -0.95
CA VAL A 187 21.52 -10.36 -2.40
C VAL A 187 20.95 -8.98 -2.71
N ASP A 188 21.46 -8.34 -3.77
CA ASP A 188 20.99 -7.04 -4.22
C ASP A 188 19.53 -7.09 -4.70
N ALA A 189 18.75 -6.06 -4.38
CA ALA A 189 17.33 -5.96 -4.74
C ALA A 189 17.06 -6.08 -6.26
N SER A 190 18.02 -5.78 -7.13
CA SER A 190 17.90 -6.00 -8.58
C SER A 190 17.74 -7.48 -8.97
N HIS A 191 18.10 -8.42 -8.08
CA HIS A 191 17.93 -9.86 -8.30
C HIS A 191 16.65 -10.43 -7.67
N TRP A 192 15.83 -9.61 -7.03
CA TRP A 192 14.59 -10.02 -6.38
C TRP A 192 13.37 -9.60 -7.19
N GLY A 193 12.37 -10.49 -7.24
CA GLY A 193 10.97 -10.14 -7.50
C GLY A 193 10.22 -10.14 -6.17
N PHE A 194 9.60 -9.02 -5.82
CA PHE A 194 8.95 -8.84 -4.53
C PHE A 194 7.42 -8.92 -4.66
N ALA A 195 6.77 -9.55 -3.70
CA ALA A 195 5.32 -9.60 -3.59
C ALA A 195 4.72 -8.18 -3.63
N GLY A 196 3.62 -8.01 -4.38
CA GLY A 196 2.96 -6.71 -4.55
C GLY A 196 3.63 -5.75 -5.53
N THR A 197 4.77 -6.12 -6.14
CA THR A 197 5.34 -5.42 -7.30
C THR A 197 4.95 -6.10 -8.60
N ARG A 198 5.08 -5.41 -9.74
CA ARG A 198 4.57 -5.88 -11.04
C ARG A 198 5.67 -5.87 -12.11
N VAL A 199 5.72 -6.89 -12.95
CA VAL A 199 6.61 -6.93 -14.11
C VAL A 199 6.07 -5.99 -15.18
N LEU A 200 6.91 -5.08 -15.67
CA LEU A 200 6.59 -4.15 -16.75
C LEU A 200 7.02 -4.71 -18.11
N THR A 201 8.28 -5.16 -18.20
CA THR A 201 8.86 -5.68 -19.44
C THR A 201 9.54 -7.03 -19.22
N GLY A 202 9.58 -7.83 -20.28
CA GLY A 202 10.19 -9.16 -20.28
C GLY A 202 9.40 -10.20 -19.48
N ARG A 203 9.87 -11.45 -19.52
CA ARG A 203 9.26 -12.58 -18.81
C ARG A 203 10.20 -13.04 -17.71
N ALA A 204 9.79 -12.87 -16.45
CA ALA A 204 10.60 -13.24 -15.29
C ALA A 204 10.35 -14.70 -14.90
N VAL A 205 11.44 -15.42 -14.60
CA VAL A 205 11.40 -16.72 -13.95
C VAL A 205 11.98 -16.55 -12.56
N VAL A 206 11.18 -16.82 -11.54
CA VAL A 206 11.45 -16.48 -10.15
C VAL A 206 11.37 -17.71 -9.27
N ARG A 207 12.41 -17.95 -8.49
CA ARG A 207 12.39 -18.96 -7.42
C ARG A 207 11.87 -18.31 -6.14
N VAL A 208 10.69 -18.73 -5.69
CA VAL A 208 10.07 -18.20 -4.47
C VAL A 208 10.92 -18.55 -3.26
N ALA A 209 11.26 -17.56 -2.43
CA ALA A 209 12.06 -17.74 -1.23
C ALA A 209 11.27 -17.47 0.05
N LEU A 210 10.37 -16.48 0.02
CA LEU A 210 9.54 -16.08 1.16
C LEU A 210 8.09 -15.98 0.70
N THR A 211 7.15 -16.34 1.57
CA THR A 211 5.71 -16.34 1.30
C THR A 211 4.95 -15.70 2.46
N GLY A 212 3.78 -15.14 2.19
CA GLY A 212 2.87 -14.57 3.18
C GLY A 212 3.52 -13.48 4.02
N ALA A 213 3.36 -13.57 5.34
CA ALA A 213 3.88 -12.63 6.32
C ALA A 213 5.42 -12.52 6.37
N ASP A 214 6.15 -13.46 5.77
CA ASP A 214 7.62 -13.43 5.70
C ASP A 214 8.16 -12.63 4.50
N THR A 215 7.30 -12.26 3.55
CA THR A 215 7.69 -11.36 2.45
C THR A 215 7.94 -9.95 2.96
N VAL A 216 8.72 -9.13 2.25
CA VAL A 216 8.92 -7.71 2.56
C VAL A 216 7.57 -6.98 2.59
N TYR A 217 6.70 -7.25 1.62
CA TYR A 217 5.34 -6.71 1.61
C TYR A 217 4.54 -7.20 2.83
N GLY A 218 4.68 -8.47 3.18
CA GLY A 218 4.06 -9.07 4.36
C GLY A 218 4.52 -8.44 5.67
N GLU A 219 5.80 -8.13 5.80
CA GLU A 219 6.35 -7.44 6.96
C GLU A 219 5.85 -5.99 7.07
N ILE A 220 5.73 -5.28 5.94
CA ILE A 220 5.13 -3.94 5.88
C ILE A 220 3.68 -4.01 6.34
N VAL A 221 2.89 -4.94 5.80
CA VAL A 221 1.48 -5.11 6.18
C VAL A 221 1.36 -5.52 7.65
N ARG A 222 2.18 -6.46 8.12
CA ARG A 222 2.20 -6.90 9.52
C ARG A 222 2.50 -5.73 10.44
N SER A 223 3.51 -4.93 10.14
CA SER A 223 3.90 -3.76 10.92
C SER A 223 2.82 -2.67 10.91
N ALA A 224 2.16 -2.47 9.78
CA ALA A 224 1.04 -1.53 9.66
C ALA A 224 -0.21 -2.00 10.44
N VAL A 225 -0.46 -3.30 10.52
CA VAL A 225 -1.63 -3.90 11.19
C VAL A 225 -1.39 -4.10 12.70
N HIS A 226 -0.19 -4.53 13.11
CA HIS A 226 0.17 -4.87 14.49
C HIS A 226 0.57 -3.69 15.37
N GLY A 227 0.49 -2.45 14.88
CA GLY A 227 0.59 -1.28 15.74
C GLY A 227 -0.40 -1.41 16.90
N SER A 228 0.10 -1.63 18.12
CA SER A 228 -0.72 -1.84 19.31
C SER A 228 -1.67 -0.64 19.48
N HIS A 229 -2.98 -0.89 19.43
CA HIS A 229 -3.98 0.16 19.57
C HIS A 229 -4.10 0.57 21.03
N ALA A 230 -3.19 1.44 21.48
CA ALA A 230 -3.25 1.99 22.82
C ALA A 230 -4.58 2.74 23.02
N ARG A 231 -5.25 2.52 24.16
CA ARG A 231 -6.46 3.26 24.55
C ARG A 231 -6.20 4.77 24.47
N THR A 232 -7.17 5.52 23.99
CA THR A 232 -7.04 6.98 23.85
C THR A 232 -7.03 7.66 25.23
N PRO A 233 -6.46 8.87 25.37
CA PRO A 233 -6.52 9.62 26.63
C PRO A 233 -7.93 9.82 27.18
N LEU A 234 -8.92 10.14 26.33
CA LEU A 234 -10.32 10.28 26.76
C LEU A 234 -10.87 8.95 27.25
N GLN A 235 -10.57 7.84 26.57
CA GLN A 235 -10.93 6.51 27.03
C GLN A 235 -10.29 6.18 28.38
N ARG A 236 -9.01 6.54 28.59
CA ARG A 236 -8.33 6.38 29.88
C ARG A 236 -8.93 7.28 30.96
N ALA A 237 -9.30 8.50 30.62
CA ALA A 237 -9.92 9.45 31.54
C ALA A 237 -11.30 8.97 32.00
N ILE A 238 -12.12 8.47 31.07
CA ILE A 238 -13.41 7.86 31.39
C ILE A 238 -13.22 6.62 32.25
N GLN A 239 -12.26 5.74 31.93
CA GLN A 239 -12.00 4.56 32.75
C GLN A 239 -11.54 4.92 34.16
N ARG A 240 -10.69 5.95 34.31
CA ARG A 240 -10.31 6.47 35.64
C ARG A 240 -11.51 7.03 36.39
N LEU A 241 -12.37 7.81 35.72
CA LEU A 241 -13.59 8.35 36.31
C LEU A 241 -14.52 7.22 36.78
N VAL A 242 -14.81 6.25 35.91
CA VAL A 242 -15.62 5.07 36.24
C VAL A 242 -15.01 4.30 37.42
N SER A 243 -13.68 4.12 37.44
CA SER A 243 -13.00 3.42 38.54
C SER A 243 -13.14 4.18 39.87
N VAL A 244 -13.01 5.51 39.86
CA VAL A 244 -13.19 6.34 41.05
C VAL A 244 -14.64 6.28 41.56
N LEU A 245 -15.61 6.36 40.66
CA LEU A 245 -17.03 6.26 41.00
C LEU A 245 -17.37 4.87 41.56
N LEU A 246 -16.85 3.79 40.97
CA LEU A 246 -17.04 2.43 41.47
C LEU A 246 -16.45 2.22 42.86
N VAL A 247 -15.25 2.77 43.13
CA VAL A 247 -14.66 2.73 44.47
C VAL A 247 -15.53 3.50 45.47
N GLY A 248 -15.97 4.70 45.12
CA GLY A 248 -16.88 5.49 45.96
C GLY A 248 -18.21 4.79 46.23
N ALA A 249 -18.85 4.23 45.19
CA ALA A 249 -20.07 3.45 45.28
C ALA A 249 -19.90 2.23 46.19
N SER A 250 -18.80 1.49 46.03
CA SER A 250 -18.49 0.31 46.84
C SER A 250 -18.34 0.67 48.33
N VAL A 251 -17.63 1.76 48.65
CA VAL A 251 -17.48 2.25 50.02
C VAL A 251 -18.84 2.61 50.61
N THR A 252 -19.70 3.32 49.87
CA THR A 252 -21.05 3.69 50.33
C THR A 252 -21.95 2.46 50.49
N CYS A 253 -21.86 1.46 49.61
CA CYS A 253 -22.61 0.20 49.72
C CYS A 253 -22.22 -0.59 50.97
N VAL A 254 -20.91 -0.71 51.25
CA VAL A 254 -20.42 -1.37 52.47
C VAL A 254 -20.87 -0.60 53.71
N LEU A 255 -20.77 0.73 53.70
CA LEU A 255 -21.23 1.56 54.81
C LEU A 255 -22.73 1.38 55.06
N LEU A 256 -23.55 1.38 54.00
CA LEU A 256 -24.99 1.15 54.09
C LEU A 256 -25.32 -0.23 54.66
N ALA A 257 -24.64 -1.28 54.19
CA ALA A 257 -24.81 -2.63 54.72
C ALA A 257 -24.50 -2.69 56.22
N ILE A 258 -23.40 -2.07 56.67
CA ILE A 258 -23.03 -2.00 58.08
C ILE A 258 -24.12 -1.26 58.88
N VAL A 259 -24.61 -0.11 58.41
CA VAL A 259 -25.66 0.64 59.09
C VAL A 259 -26.95 -0.19 59.22
N ARG A 260 -27.36 -0.87 58.15
CA ARG A 260 -28.55 -1.75 58.17
C ARG A 260 -28.42 -2.91 59.16
N LEU A 261 -27.23 -3.50 59.23
CA LEU A 261 -26.90 -4.55 60.21
C LEU A 261 -26.97 -4.00 61.64
N LEU A 262 -26.38 -2.83 61.90
CA LEU A 262 -26.41 -2.18 63.22
C LEU A 262 -27.82 -1.76 63.66
N GLN A 263 -28.70 -1.44 62.70
CA GLN A 263 -30.12 -1.15 62.96
C GLN A 263 -30.97 -2.40 63.24
N GLY A 264 -30.41 -3.60 63.07
CA GLY A 264 -31.11 -4.86 63.34
C GLY A 264 -32.02 -5.38 62.23
N HIS A 265 -31.91 -4.85 61.00
CA HIS A 265 -32.73 -5.32 59.85
C HIS A 265 -32.31 -6.70 59.31
N GLY A 266 -31.23 -7.28 59.84
CA GLY A 266 -30.70 -8.58 59.41
C GLY A 266 -29.77 -8.49 58.19
N TRP A 267 -29.08 -9.59 57.89
CA TRP A 267 -28.07 -9.63 56.82
C TRP A 267 -28.65 -9.59 55.42
N LEU A 268 -29.87 -10.13 55.23
CA LEU A 268 -30.54 -10.15 53.93
C LEU A 268 -30.96 -8.73 53.50
N ASP A 269 -31.57 -7.96 54.40
CA ASP A 269 -31.96 -6.56 54.13
C ASP A 269 -30.73 -5.67 53.87
N ALA A 270 -29.65 -5.89 54.62
CA ALA A 270 -28.38 -5.19 54.42
C ALA A 270 -27.77 -5.51 53.04
N LEU A 271 -27.81 -6.77 52.61
CA LEU A 271 -27.34 -7.20 51.29
C LEU A 271 -28.20 -6.62 50.17
N LEU A 272 -29.53 -6.71 50.28
CA LEU A 272 -30.46 -6.17 49.28
C LEU A 272 -30.29 -4.65 49.16
N SER A 273 -30.23 -3.92 50.27
CA SER A 273 -29.98 -2.47 50.28
C SER A 273 -28.66 -2.09 49.60
N ALA A 274 -27.58 -2.84 49.86
CA ALA A 274 -26.28 -2.59 49.26
C ALA A 274 -26.28 -2.89 47.75
N VAL A 275 -26.97 -3.96 47.32
CA VAL A 275 -27.09 -4.33 45.92
C VAL A 275 -27.96 -3.33 45.15
N THR A 276 -29.07 -2.86 45.72
CA THR A 276 -29.89 -1.79 45.13
C THR A 276 -29.08 -0.52 44.94
N LEU A 277 -28.30 -0.12 45.95
CA LEU A 277 -27.45 1.06 45.85
C LEU A 277 -26.33 0.86 44.82
N ALA A 278 -25.73 -0.34 44.75
CA ALA A 278 -24.71 -0.65 43.76
C ALA A 278 -25.27 -0.53 42.34
N ALA A 279 -26.45 -1.11 42.07
CA ALA A 279 -27.11 -1.01 40.78
C ALA A 279 -27.41 0.45 40.39
N ALA A 280 -27.84 1.29 41.34
CA ALA A 280 -28.09 2.71 41.10
C ALA A 280 -26.82 3.57 40.91
N ALA A 281 -25.66 3.08 41.36
CA ALA A 281 -24.41 3.83 41.38
C ALA A 281 -23.43 3.45 40.26
N ILE A 282 -23.69 2.39 39.49
CA ILE A 282 -22.84 2.00 38.36
C ILE A 282 -23.06 2.99 37.21
N PRO A 283 -22.02 3.71 36.76
CA PRO A 283 -22.14 4.78 35.77
C PRO A 283 -22.08 4.22 34.33
N GLU A 284 -23.07 3.42 33.94
CA GLU A 284 -23.14 2.76 32.62
C GLU A 284 -23.39 3.75 31.47
N GLU A 285 -23.84 4.96 31.77
CA GLU A 285 -24.17 5.98 30.76
C GLU A 285 -22.91 6.52 30.08
N PHE A 286 -21.77 6.57 30.80
CA PHE A 286 -20.55 7.19 30.29
C PHE A 286 -19.96 6.45 29.08
N PRO A 287 -19.78 5.10 29.09
CA PRO A 287 -19.36 4.34 27.91
C PRO A 287 -20.29 4.52 26.70
N VAL A 288 -21.61 4.56 26.93
CA VAL A 288 -22.62 4.72 25.88
C VAL A 288 -22.53 6.10 25.24
N VAL A 289 -22.54 7.15 26.07
CA VAL A 289 -22.43 8.55 25.64
C VAL A 289 -21.12 8.78 24.89
N PHE A 290 -20.01 8.23 25.37
CA PHE A 290 -18.71 8.30 24.70
C PHE A 290 -18.75 7.69 23.30
N THR A 291 -19.32 6.49 23.17
CA THR A 291 -19.45 5.80 21.88
C THR A 291 -20.33 6.59 20.91
N PHE A 292 -21.43 7.17 21.39
CA PHE A 292 -22.31 8.02 20.60
C PHE A 292 -21.58 9.26 20.07
N PHE A 293 -20.88 10.00 20.92
CA PHE A 293 -20.14 11.20 20.49
C PHE A 293 -19.02 10.89 19.49
N LEU A 294 -18.29 9.79 19.69
CA LEU A 294 -17.31 9.32 18.71
C LEU A 294 -17.97 8.98 17.38
N GLY A 295 -19.12 8.31 17.40
CA GLY A 295 -19.91 8.01 16.20
C GLY A 295 -20.34 9.26 15.43
N VAL A 296 -20.80 10.30 16.14
CA VAL A 296 -21.12 11.61 15.54
C VAL A 296 -19.87 12.26 14.93
N GLY A 297 -18.71 12.15 15.60
CA GLY A 297 -17.43 12.64 15.08
C GLY A 297 -17.03 11.95 13.76
N VAL A 298 -17.13 10.62 13.71
CA VAL A 298 -16.92 9.82 12.49
C VAL A 298 -17.88 10.27 11.38
N TYR A 299 -19.17 10.44 11.69
CA TYR A 299 -20.16 10.88 10.71
C TYR A 299 -19.85 12.26 10.13
N ARG A 300 -19.45 13.22 10.97
CA ARG A 300 -19.08 14.59 10.53
C ARG A 300 -17.86 14.60 9.61
N LEU A 301 -16.86 13.76 9.89
CA LEU A 301 -15.68 13.61 9.02
C LEU A 301 -16.03 12.93 7.69
N ALA A 302 -16.87 11.90 7.72
CA ALA A 302 -17.34 11.23 6.50
C ALA A 302 -18.09 12.17 5.55
N ARG A 303 -18.92 13.10 6.08
CA ARG A 303 -19.57 14.14 5.26
C ARG A 303 -18.60 15.11 4.59
N ARG A 304 -17.34 15.16 5.03
CA ARG A 304 -16.24 15.92 4.42
C ARG A 304 -15.30 15.02 3.60
N GLN A 305 -15.77 13.85 3.17
CA GLN A 305 -14.99 12.84 2.44
C GLN A 305 -13.75 12.30 3.19
N ALA A 306 -13.68 12.49 4.51
CA ALA A 306 -12.65 11.89 5.36
C ALA A 306 -13.22 10.62 6.02
N LEU A 307 -12.95 9.45 5.41
CA LEU A 307 -13.44 8.17 5.91
C LEU A 307 -12.59 7.70 7.09
N VAL A 308 -13.24 7.50 8.25
CA VAL A 308 -12.58 7.04 9.47
C VAL A 308 -12.86 5.55 9.66
N ARG A 309 -11.80 4.72 9.55
CA ARG A 309 -11.90 3.27 9.77
C ARG A 309 -12.07 2.89 11.24
N ARG A 310 -11.57 3.73 12.16
CA ARG A 310 -11.60 3.46 13.61
C ARG A 310 -11.97 4.71 14.38
N ALA A 311 -13.02 4.62 15.20
CA ALA A 311 -13.55 5.77 15.95
C ALA A 311 -12.50 6.46 16.84
N VAL A 312 -11.55 5.70 17.40
CA VAL A 312 -10.44 6.22 18.20
C VAL A 312 -9.54 7.23 17.46
N ALA A 313 -9.50 7.19 16.13
CA ALA A 313 -8.70 8.13 15.34
C ALA A 313 -9.26 9.56 15.41
N VAL A 314 -10.56 9.73 15.68
CA VAL A 314 -11.22 11.04 15.79
C VAL A 314 -10.64 11.87 16.93
N GLU A 315 -10.28 11.23 18.04
CA GLU A 315 -9.63 11.94 19.16
C GLU A 315 -8.14 12.16 18.86
N ASN A 316 -7.45 11.13 18.37
CA ASN A 316 -6.01 11.19 18.14
C ASN A 316 -5.64 12.29 17.14
N ILE A 317 -6.45 12.54 16.11
CA ILE A 317 -6.17 13.60 15.13
C ILE A 317 -6.14 15.00 15.77
N GLY A 318 -6.95 15.23 16.82
CA GLY A 318 -6.96 16.50 17.56
C GLY A 318 -5.72 16.71 18.44
N ARG A 319 -4.89 15.68 18.63
CA ARG A 319 -3.67 15.71 19.43
C ARG A 319 -2.40 15.60 18.59
N VAL A 320 -2.52 15.59 17.26
CA VAL A 320 -1.38 15.50 16.36
C VAL A 320 -0.52 16.75 16.52
N THR A 321 0.73 16.55 16.92
CA THR A 321 1.76 17.61 16.98
C THR A 321 2.70 17.55 15.78
N THR A 322 2.75 16.41 15.10
CA THR A 322 3.64 16.17 13.96
C THR A 322 2.92 15.34 12.92
N ILE A 323 2.91 15.83 11.68
CA ILE A 323 2.41 15.11 10.50
C ILE A 323 3.63 14.68 9.69
N CYS A 324 3.82 13.37 9.55
CA CYS A 324 4.73 12.80 8.58
C CYS A 324 3.92 12.46 7.33
N SER A 325 4.28 13.05 6.20
CA SER A 325 3.60 12.83 4.93
C SER A 325 4.58 12.28 3.91
N ASP A 326 4.16 11.24 3.19
CA ASP A 326 4.80 10.86 1.94
C ASP A 326 4.66 12.03 0.93
N LYS A 327 5.59 12.10 -0.02
CA LYS A 327 5.58 13.06 -1.11
C LYS A 327 4.67 12.58 -2.24
N THR A 328 5.01 11.44 -2.82
CA THR A 328 4.45 11.00 -4.12
C THR A 328 3.02 10.52 -3.92
N GLY A 329 2.07 11.10 -4.66
CA GLY A 329 0.66 10.73 -4.58
C GLY A 329 -0.09 11.22 -3.34
N THR A 330 0.61 11.77 -2.32
CA THR A 330 0.00 12.38 -1.13
C THR A 330 0.08 13.91 -1.18
N ILE A 331 1.29 14.47 -1.25
CA ILE A 331 1.52 15.91 -1.45
C ILE A 331 1.37 16.24 -2.94
N THR A 332 1.94 15.40 -3.79
CA THR A 332 1.85 15.53 -5.24
C THR A 332 0.67 14.73 -5.79
N GLU A 333 0.32 15.00 -7.05
CA GLU A 333 -0.76 14.29 -7.74
C GLU A 333 -0.41 12.82 -8.00
N GLY A 334 0.89 12.48 -8.01
CA GLY A 334 1.39 11.15 -8.36
C GLY A 334 1.33 10.91 -9.87
N ARG A 335 1.35 11.99 -10.67
CA ARG A 335 1.23 11.97 -12.13
C ARG A 335 2.18 13.01 -12.72
N LEU A 336 3.09 12.58 -13.58
CA LEU A 336 3.99 13.51 -14.27
C LEU A 336 3.20 14.37 -15.26
N ARG A 337 3.57 15.65 -15.35
CA ARG A 337 3.11 16.59 -16.36
C ARG A 337 4.30 17.17 -17.10
N LEU A 338 4.12 17.45 -18.38
CA LEU A 338 5.12 18.11 -19.21
C LEU A 338 5.05 19.63 -18.96
N MET A 339 6.11 20.19 -18.37
CA MET A 339 6.15 21.59 -17.92
C MET A 339 6.84 22.50 -18.94
N HIS A 340 7.96 22.05 -19.50
CA HIS A 340 8.77 22.85 -20.42
C HIS A 340 9.18 22.07 -21.65
N LEU A 341 9.13 22.77 -22.79
CA LEU A 341 9.69 22.34 -24.07
C LEU A 341 10.83 23.31 -24.39
N VAL A 342 12.06 22.81 -24.41
CA VAL A 342 13.23 23.62 -24.77
C VAL A 342 13.66 23.24 -26.17
N VAL A 343 13.43 24.13 -27.11
CA VAL A 343 13.63 23.86 -28.54
C VAL A 343 14.80 24.64 -29.11
N GLU A 344 15.59 23.99 -29.96
CA GLU A 344 16.55 24.65 -30.85
C GLU A 344 16.99 23.66 -31.95
N PRO A 345 16.72 23.90 -33.25
CA PRO A 345 15.96 24.99 -33.89
C PRO A 345 14.46 24.69 -34.13
N ALA A 346 13.94 23.54 -33.65
CA ALA A 346 12.56 23.12 -33.89
C ALA A 346 11.52 24.06 -33.26
N SER A 347 10.24 23.99 -33.68
CA SER A 347 9.15 24.61 -32.90
C SER A 347 8.73 23.70 -31.75
N GLU A 348 8.08 24.26 -30.72
CA GLU A 348 7.51 23.45 -29.62
C GLU A 348 6.53 22.39 -30.14
N ALA A 349 5.74 22.73 -31.16
CA ALA A 349 4.81 21.79 -31.79
C ALA A 349 5.54 20.65 -32.51
N ASP A 350 6.66 20.94 -33.17
CA ASP A 350 7.47 19.91 -33.84
C ASP A 350 8.14 18.99 -32.83
N LEU A 351 8.73 19.54 -31.77
CA LEU A 351 9.34 18.76 -30.68
C LEU A 351 8.30 17.85 -30.03
N LEU A 352 7.11 18.38 -29.74
CA LEU A 352 6.03 17.60 -29.15
C LEU A 352 5.55 16.50 -30.10
N SER A 353 5.41 16.80 -31.40
CA SER A 353 5.04 15.80 -32.42
C SER A 353 6.08 14.68 -32.53
N LEU A 354 7.37 15.01 -32.51
CA LEU A 354 8.46 14.04 -32.51
C LEU A 354 8.47 13.20 -31.22
N ALA A 355 8.24 13.82 -30.06
CA ALA A 355 8.15 13.08 -28.81
C ALA A 355 7.00 12.08 -28.83
N VAL A 356 5.83 12.45 -29.37
CA VAL A 356 4.66 11.57 -29.50
C VAL A 356 4.93 10.41 -30.46
N LEU A 357 5.66 10.65 -31.56
CA LEU A 357 6.10 9.60 -32.49
C LEU A 357 7.01 8.56 -31.82
N ALA A 358 7.79 8.97 -30.82
CA ALA A 358 8.65 8.08 -30.05
C ALA A 358 7.98 7.49 -28.79
N SER A 359 6.77 7.95 -28.43
CA SER A 359 6.03 7.49 -27.26
C SER A 359 5.09 6.34 -27.58
N ARG A 360 4.87 5.47 -26.59
CA ARG A 360 3.96 4.33 -26.71
C ARG A 360 2.78 4.42 -25.74
N PRO A 361 1.53 4.32 -26.22
CA PRO A 361 0.36 4.31 -25.34
C PRO A 361 0.31 3.10 -24.39
N ASP A 362 0.97 2.00 -24.76
CA ASP A 362 0.96 0.73 -24.05
C ASP A 362 2.22 0.47 -23.20
N SER A 363 3.15 1.45 -23.11
CA SER A 363 4.39 1.29 -22.33
C SER A 363 4.16 1.28 -20.82
N GLY A 364 3.13 2.00 -20.36
CA GLY A 364 2.93 2.28 -18.94
C GLY A 364 4.00 3.19 -18.33
N ASP A 365 4.81 3.87 -19.17
CA ASP A 365 5.79 4.86 -18.73
C ASP A 365 5.08 6.20 -18.39
N PRO A 366 5.22 6.72 -17.16
CA PRO A 366 4.60 7.99 -16.78
C PRO A 366 5.01 9.20 -17.65
N MET A 367 6.20 9.21 -18.26
CA MET A 367 6.63 10.26 -19.18
C MET A 367 5.93 10.16 -20.54
N ASP A 368 5.72 8.94 -21.05
CA ASP A 368 4.96 8.72 -22.29
C ASP A 368 3.52 9.19 -22.13
N GLU A 369 2.90 8.80 -21.03
CA GLU A 369 1.54 9.24 -20.69
C GLU A 369 1.46 10.77 -20.63
N ALA A 370 2.45 11.43 -20.00
CA ALA A 370 2.51 12.88 -19.91
C ALA A 370 2.66 13.56 -21.29
N VAL A 371 3.53 13.03 -22.15
CA VAL A 371 3.73 13.53 -23.53
C VAL A 371 2.46 13.38 -24.35
N LEU A 372 1.85 12.19 -24.34
CA LEU A 372 0.63 11.89 -25.09
C LEU A 372 -0.55 12.75 -24.62
N HIS A 373 -0.69 12.94 -23.31
CA HIS A 373 -1.72 13.78 -22.73
C HIS A 373 -1.58 15.24 -23.17
N GLU A 374 -0.38 15.81 -23.06
CA GLU A 374 -0.12 17.20 -23.44
C GLU A 374 -0.30 17.42 -24.95
N ALA A 375 0.13 16.45 -25.76
CA ALA A 375 -0.04 16.49 -27.21
C ALA A 375 -1.50 16.49 -27.64
N ALA A 376 -2.33 15.63 -27.03
CA ALA A 376 -3.76 15.58 -27.31
C ALA A 376 -4.44 16.94 -27.05
N ALA A 377 -3.97 17.70 -26.07
CA ALA A 377 -4.48 19.03 -25.74
C ALA A 377 -3.97 20.13 -26.70
N ARG A 378 -2.70 20.11 -27.10
CA ARG A 378 -2.06 21.19 -27.88
C ARG A 378 -2.11 21.03 -29.39
N ILE A 379 -1.85 19.82 -29.88
CA ILE A 379 -1.71 19.52 -31.32
C ILE A 379 -2.76 18.53 -31.83
N GLY A 380 -3.57 17.96 -30.93
CA GLY A 380 -4.60 16.97 -31.24
C GLY A 380 -4.09 15.53 -31.17
N PRO A 381 -4.98 14.54 -31.29
CA PRO A 381 -4.60 13.13 -31.24
C PRO A 381 -3.77 12.77 -32.47
N ALA A 382 -2.47 12.57 -32.27
CA ALA A 382 -1.57 12.02 -33.28
C ALA A 382 -1.52 10.50 -33.12
N SER A 383 -1.98 9.78 -34.15
CA SER A 383 -1.79 8.33 -34.27
C SER A 383 -0.81 8.09 -35.41
N HIS A 384 0.16 7.22 -35.17
CA HIS A 384 1.21 6.92 -36.13
C HIS A 384 1.48 5.42 -36.07
N ASP A 385 1.48 4.81 -37.25
CA ASP A 385 1.95 3.44 -37.41
C ASP A 385 3.48 3.46 -37.41
N ALA A 386 4.05 3.08 -36.27
CA ALA A 386 5.47 2.79 -36.19
C ALA A 386 5.77 1.53 -37.02
N LEU A 387 6.69 1.64 -37.97
CA LEU A 387 7.16 0.52 -38.77
C LEU A 387 8.04 -0.43 -37.93
N ALA A 388 8.77 0.12 -36.96
CA ALA A 388 9.53 -0.63 -35.97
C ALA A 388 9.66 0.20 -34.69
N THR A 389 9.70 -0.47 -33.54
CA THR A 389 9.84 0.20 -32.24
C THR A 389 10.89 -0.52 -31.41
N PHE A 390 11.82 0.26 -30.88
CA PHE A 390 12.90 -0.20 -30.02
C PHE A 390 12.66 0.37 -28.62
N PRO A 391 12.02 -0.39 -27.72
CA PRO A 391 11.47 0.11 -26.45
C PRO A 391 12.54 0.60 -25.48
N PHE A 392 12.16 1.42 -24.51
CA PHE A 392 13.08 1.82 -23.44
C PHE A 392 13.64 0.62 -22.68
N THR A 393 14.96 0.58 -22.53
CA THR A 393 15.64 -0.32 -21.59
C THR A 393 16.64 0.49 -20.80
N GLU A 394 16.90 0.11 -19.55
CA GLU A 394 17.84 0.87 -18.73
C GLU A 394 19.30 0.76 -19.20
N ALA A 395 19.62 -0.24 -20.04
CA ALA A 395 20.90 -0.30 -20.74
C ALA A 395 20.99 0.75 -21.87
N ARG A 396 19.89 0.96 -22.61
CA ARG A 396 19.84 1.89 -23.74
C ARG A 396 19.52 3.33 -23.32
N ARG A 397 18.80 3.51 -22.19
CA ARG A 397 18.29 4.79 -21.67
C ARG A 397 17.58 5.67 -22.70
N ARG A 398 16.99 5.04 -23.70
CA ARG A 398 16.25 5.68 -24.78
C ARG A 398 15.23 4.72 -25.35
N GLU A 399 14.25 5.29 -26.01
CA GLU A 399 13.28 4.63 -26.85
C GLU A 399 13.35 5.23 -28.25
N THR A 400 13.27 4.38 -29.26
CA THR A 400 13.37 4.79 -30.66
C THR A 400 12.22 4.18 -31.46
N ALA A 401 11.55 4.98 -32.27
CA ALA A 401 10.54 4.53 -33.21
C ALA A 401 10.97 4.88 -34.64
N ILE A 402 10.78 3.94 -35.56
CA ILE A 402 10.89 4.18 -37.00
C ILE A 402 9.48 4.41 -37.50
N VAL A 403 9.23 5.60 -38.02
CA VAL A 403 7.90 6.07 -38.40
C VAL A 403 7.87 6.47 -39.87
N ARG A 404 6.70 6.33 -40.49
CA ARG A 404 6.43 6.84 -41.83
C ARG A 404 5.49 8.04 -41.73
N ASP A 405 5.90 9.17 -42.28
CA ASP A 405 5.04 10.35 -42.34
C ASP A 405 3.96 10.22 -43.43
N SER A 406 3.00 11.15 -43.44
CA SER A 406 1.92 11.20 -44.42
C SER A 406 2.40 11.46 -45.86
N THR A 407 3.64 11.93 -46.04
CA THR A 407 4.28 12.15 -47.34
C THR A 407 5.06 10.92 -47.83
N GLY A 408 5.08 9.84 -47.04
CA GLY A 408 5.74 8.58 -47.34
C GLY A 408 7.22 8.51 -46.94
N ARG A 409 7.77 9.57 -46.34
CA ARG A 409 9.17 9.61 -45.86
C ARG A 409 9.29 8.83 -44.56
N VAL A 410 10.43 8.16 -44.40
CA VAL A 410 10.73 7.38 -43.19
C VAL A 410 11.70 8.17 -42.34
N ALA A 411 11.47 8.20 -41.03
CA ALA A 411 12.38 8.80 -40.06
C ALA A 411 12.49 7.92 -38.82
N ALA A 412 13.68 7.91 -38.22
CA ALA A 412 13.88 7.41 -36.87
C ALA A 412 13.74 8.56 -35.89
N VAL A 413 12.92 8.40 -34.86
CA VAL A 413 12.73 9.38 -33.79
C VAL A 413 13.09 8.71 -32.47
N THR A 414 13.92 9.38 -31.67
CA THR A 414 14.38 8.85 -30.39
C THR A 414 14.13 9.84 -29.27
N LYS A 415 13.74 9.34 -28.10
CA LYS A 415 13.67 10.10 -26.85
C LYS A 415 14.31 9.31 -25.72
N GLY A 416 14.91 9.99 -24.76
CA GLY A 416 15.60 9.32 -23.66
C GLY A 416 16.42 10.24 -22.79
N ALA A 417 17.26 9.66 -21.93
CA ALA A 417 18.18 10.42 -21.10
C ALA A 417 18.97 11.42 -21.95
N ALA A 418 19.04 12.67 -21.50
CA ALA A 418 19.53 13.78 -22.30
C ALA A 418 20.96 13.52 -22.81
N GLU A 419 21.83 12.98 -21.95
CA GLU A 419 23.21 12.63 -22.28
C GLU A 419 23.29 11.52 -23.33
N THR A 420 22.38 10.54 -23.26
CA THR A 420 22.34 9.41 -24.20
C THR A 420 21.94 9.88 -25.59
N VAL A 421 20.85 10.64 -25.68
CA VAL A 421 20.36 11.16 -26.97
C VAL A 421 21.34 12.16 -27.56
N LEU A 422 21.90 13.08 -26.76
CA LEU A 422 22.91 14.04 -27.22
C LEU A 422 24.15 13.35 -27.78
N ALA A 423 24.56 12.21 -27.23
CA ALA A 423 25.69 11.43 -27.75
C ALA A 423 25.42 10.80 -29.14
N MET A 424 24.15 10.60 -29.51
CA MET A 424 23.73 10.06 -30.82
C MET A 424 23.60 11.16 -31.89
N THR A 425 23.72 12.43 -31.50
CA THR A 425 23.54 13.57 -32.40
C THR A 425 24.86 14.11 -32.94
N ASP A 426 24.81 14.71 -34.14
CA ASP A 426 25.95 15.36 -34.78
C ASP A 426 26.21 16.79 -34.25
N VAL A 427 25.70 17.12 -33.06
CA VAL A 427 25.83 18.46 -32.46
C VAL A 427 27.30 18.74 -32.10
N PRO A 428 27.85 19.92 -32.49
CA PRO A 428 29.22 20.30 -32.14
C PRO A 428 29.46 20.33 -30.62
N ALA A 429 30.69 20.06 -30.18
CA ALA A 429 31.04 19.99 -28.76
C ALA A 429 30.66 21.25 -27.96
N ALA A 430 30.81 22.44 -28.55
CA ALA A 430 30.43 23.71 -27.91
C ALA A 430 28.91 23.84 -27.69
N GLU A 431 28.11 23.39 -28.64
CA GLU A 431 26.64 23.38 -28.50
C GLU A 431 26.17 22.29 -27.53
N ARG A 432 26.85 21.15 -27.49
CA ARG A 432 26.57 20.07 -26.54
C ARG A 432 26.73 20.52 -25.09
N GLU A 433 27.75 21.33 -24.79
CA GLU A 433 27.92 21.93 -23.46
C GLU A 433 26.76 22.87 -23.11
N GLY A 434 26.27 23.65 -24.09
CA GLY A 434 25.06 24.47 -23.93
C GLY A 434 23.83 23.65 -23.57
N TRP A 435 23.61 22.51 -24.23
CA TRP A 435 22.51 21.59 -23.90
C TRP A 435 22.66 20.97 -22.51
N HIS A 436 23.85 20.50 -22.13
CA HIS A 436 24.09 19.99 -20.78
C HIS A 436 23.85 21.07 -19.69
N GLY A 437 24.21 22.32 -19.97
CA GLY A 437 23.91 23.44 -19.08
C GLY A 437 22.40 23.66 -18.88
N ARG A 438 21.60 23.52 -19.95
CA ARG A 438 20.13 23.61 -19.89
C ARG A 438 19.52 22.45 -19.11
N VAL A 439 19.99 21.23 -19.34
CA VAL A 439 19.58 20.03 -18.58
C VAL A 439 19.86 20.23 -17.09
N SER A 440 21.08 20.64 -16.73
CA SER A 440 21.47 20.88 -15.33
C SER A 440 20.62 21.96 -14.66
N ARG A 441 20.27 23.04 -15.36
CA ARG A 441 19.40 24.10 -14.82
C ARG A 441 17.99 23.57 -14.53
N LEU A 442 17.37 22.92 -15.50
CA LEU A 442 16.03 22.35 -15.34
C LEU A 442 15.99 21.29 -14.23
N ALA A 443 17.03 20.46 -14.14
CA ALA A 443 17.17 19.46 -13.08
C ALA A 443 17.36 20.10 -11.69
N ALA A 444 18.11 21.20 -11.59
CA ALA A 444 18.26 21.95 -10.34
C ALA A 444 16.94 22.58 -9.87
N ASP A 445 16.05 22.92 -10.81
CA ASP A 445 14.69 23.40 -10.53
C ASP A 445 13.72 22.24 -10.18
N GLY A 446 14.20 21.00 -10.11
CA GLY A 446 13.41 19.82 -9.71
C GLY A 446 12.74 19.08 -10.88
N HIS A 447 12.98 19.49 -12.11
CA HIS A 447 12.41 18.83 -13.28
C HIS A 447 13.18 17.57 -13.67
N LYS A 448 12.46 16.61 -14.24
CA LYS A 448 13.06 15.47 -14.92
C LYS A 448 13.16 15.78 -16.39
N VAL A 449 14.34 15.61 -16.98
CA VAL A 449 14.63 16.10 -18.32
C VAL A 449 15.00 14.94 -19.23
N ILE A 450 14.32 14.83 -20.36
CA ILE A 450 14.71 13.94 -21.47
C ILE A 450 15.00 14.78 -22.71
N ALA A 451 15.79 14.24 -23.61
CA ALA A 451 16.01 14.83 -24.93
C ALA A 451 15.24 14.05 -25.98
N CYS A 452 14.90 14.73 -27.08
CA CYS A 452 14.35 14.13 -28.28
C CYS A 452 15.22 14.52 -29.48
N ALA A 453 15.42 13.57 -30.38
CA ALA A 453 16.17 13.75 -31.61
C ALA A 453 15.56 12.92 -32.74
N TRP A 454 15.83 13.29 -33.98
CA TRP A 454 15.29 12.60 -35.15
C TRP A 454 16.30 12.51 -36.28
N ARG A 455 16.13 11.50 -37.14
CA ARG A 455 16.99 11.25 -38.29
C ARG A 455 16.13 10.84 -39.50
N PRO A 456 16.20 11.52 -40.65
CA PRO A 456 15.57 11.03 -41.87
C PRO A 456 16.29 9.75 -42.36
N LEU A 457 15.53 8.78 -42.88
CA LEU A 457 16.03 7.53 -43.43
C LEU A 457 15.70 7.43 -44.92
N ASP A 458 16.70 7.12 -45.74
CA ASP A 458 16.57 7.11 -47.21
C ASP A 458 16.05 5.78 -47.77
N GLU A 459 15.99 4.68 -46.99
CA GLU A 459 15.52 3.36 -47.48
C GLU A 459 14.67 2.55 -46.46
N PRO A 460 13.69 1.74 -46.91
CA PRO A 460 13.01 0.73 -46.08
C PRO A 460 13.93 -0.39 -45.58
N THR A 461 15.12 -0.57 -46.17
CA THR A 461 16.08 -1.64 -45.84
C THR A 461 16.67 -1.50 -44.42
N ALA A 462 16.51 -0.34 -43.77
CA ALA A 462 16.92 -0.07 -42.39
C ALA A 462 15.91 -0.54 -41.32
N LEU A 463 14.84 -1.25 -41.70
CA LEU A 463 13.79 -1.70 -40.77
C LEU A 463 14.23 -2.79 -39.77
N GLY A 464 15.42 -3.36 -39.93
CA GLY A 464 15.94 -4.43 -39.08
C GLY A 464 16.69 -3.96 -37.82
N ASP A 465 17.43 -2.86 -37.91
CA ASP A 465 18.37 -2.44 -36.86
C ASP A 465 18.08 -1.01 -36.36
N GLU A 466 18.32 -0.77 -35.06
CA GLU A 466 18.20 0.57 -34.47
C GLU A 466 19.33 1.47 -34.97
N PRO A 467 19.05 2.65 -35.56
CA PRO A 467 20.09 3.61 -35.89
C PRO A 467 20.78 4.12 -34.63
N GLU A 468 22.12 4.03 -34.56
CA GLU A 468 22.87 4.43 -33.36
C GLU A 468 23.35 5.89 -33.37
N HIS A 469 23.56 6.48 -34.55
CA HIS A 469 24.17 7.81 -34.71
C HIS A 469 23.52 8.60 -35.86
N GLY A 470 23.92 9.87 -36.04
CA GLY A 470 23.46 10.73 -37.14
C GLY A 470 22.11 11.39 -36.87
N TYR A 471 21.73 11.51 -35.60
CA TYR A 471 20.50 12.19 -35.21
C TYR A 471 20.68 13.71 -35.20
N ARG A 472 19.60 14.42 -35.51
CA ARG A 472 19.49 15.86 -35.32
C ARG A 472 18.75 16.12 -34.03
N MET A 473 19.32 16.96 -33.17
CA MET A 473 18.68 17.36 -31.92
C MET A 473 17.37 18.09 -32.22
N ALA A 474 16.28 17.68 -31.56
CA ALA A 474 14.99 18.38 -31.64
C ALA A 474 14.81 19.33 -30.44
N GLY A 475 15.17 18.86 -29.24
CA GLY A 475 15.07 19.66 -28.02
C GLY A 475 14.96 18.81 -26.76
N LEU A 476 14.63 19.47 -25.64
CA LEU A 476 14.44 18.84 -24.33
C LEU A 476 12.98 18.94 -23.89
N LEU A 477 12.51 17.91 -23.20
CA LEU A 477 11.23 17.86 -22.51
C LEU A 477 11.48 17.79 -21.01
N ALA A 478 10.87 18.69 -20.23
CA ALA A 478 11.03 18.75 -18.78
C ALA A 478 9.69 18.44 -18.09
N PHE A 479 9.71 17.50 -17.16
CA PHE A 479 8.53 16.98 -16.45
C PHE A 479 8.60 17.26 -14.95
N GLU A 480 7.44 17.43 -14.34
CA GLU A 480 7.26 17.57 -12.89
C GLU A 480 6.04 16.76 -12.43
N ASP A 481 6.06 16.24 -11.19
CA ASP A 481 4.86 15.74 -10.51
C ASP A 481 4.28 16.88 -9.64
N PRO A 482 3.22 17.57 -10.09
CA PRO A 482 2.78 18.81 -9.47
C PRO A 482 2.19 18.56 -8.07
N VAL A 483 2.32 19.57 -7.21
CA VAL A 483 1.70 19.59 -5.88
C VAL A 483 0.19 19.71 -6.02
N ARG A 484 -0.57 18.89 -5.27
CA ARG A 484 -2.03 18.93 -5.27
C ARG A 484 -2.56 20.29 -4.82
N GLU A 485 -3.68 20.69 -5.40
CA GLU A 485 -4.39 21.90 -4.99
C GLU A 485 -4.72 21.86 -3.48
N GLY A 486 -4.50 22.98 -2.79
CA GLY A 486 -4.80 23.13 -1.37
C GLY A 486 -3.74 22.57 -0.42
N VAL A 487 -2.74 21.80 -0.87
CA VAL A 487 -1.69 21.27 0.03
C VAL A 487 -0.86 22.38 0.66
N ALA A 488 -0.48 23.41 -0.10
CA ALA A 488 0.24 24.55 0.45
C ALA A 488 -0.54 25.27 1.57
N LEU A 489 -1.85 25.46 1.36
CA LEU A 489 -2.75 26.04 2.37
C LEU A 489 -2.90 25.14 3.59
N ALA A 490 -3.02 23.83 3.38
CA ALA A 490 -3.12 22.84 4.46
C ALA A 490 -1.85 22.80 5.31
N ILE A 491 -0.66 22.78 4.70
CA ILE A 491 0.62 22.85 5.41
C ILE A 491 0.74 24.17 6.18
N HIS A 492 0.32 25.29 5.59
CA HIS A 492 0.33 26.58 6.27
C HIS A 492 -0.63 26.59 7.48
N ALA A 493 -1.83 26.03 7.34
CA ALA A 493 -2.77 25.87 8.44
C ALA A 493 -2.22 24.98 9.57
N CYS A 494 -1.55 23.87 9.22
CA CYS A 494 -0.88 22.99 10.17
C CYS A 494 0.20 23.76 10.95
N ARG A 495 1.09 24.48 10.25
CA ARG A 495 2.15 25.28 10.87
C ARG A 495 1.58 26.36 11.80
N ARG A 496 0.51 27.04 11.39
CA ARG A 496 -0.20 28.03 12.23
C ARG A 496 -0.82 27.42 13.48
N ALA A 497 -1.25 26.16 13.42
CA ALA A 497 -1.76 25.41 14.56
C ALA A 497 -0.64 24.82 15.45
N GLY A 498 0.64 25.11 15.17
CA GLY A 498 1.78 24.55 15.90
C GLY A 498 2.08 23.09 15.54
N ILE A 499 1.53 22.57 14.44
CA ILE A 499 1.77 21.22 13.96
C ILE A 499 2.99 21.23 13.05
N HIS A 500 3.98 20.40 13.37
CA HIS A 500 5.18 20.24 12.57
C HIS A 500 4.91 19.30 11.39
N ALA A 501 5.21 19.73 10.17
CA ALA A 501 5.03 18.91 8.96
C ALA A 501 6.40 18.44 8.45
N ILE A 502 6.59 17.13 8.38
CA ILE A 502 7.79 16.45 7.89
C ILE A 502 7.42 15.68 6.63
N MET A 503 8.21 15.81 5.58
CA MET A 503 8.14 14.94 4.41
C MET A 503 9.08 13.75 4.66
N VAL A 504 8.58 12.52 4.49
CA VAL A 504 9.32 11.27 4.74
C VAL A 504 9.48 10.49 3.45
#